data_AF-A0A7X8DNX4-F1
#
_entry.id   AF-A0A7X8DNX4-F1
#
_cell.length_a   1.000
_cell.length_b   1.000
_cell.length_c   1.000
_cell.angle_alpha   90.00
_cell.angle_beta   90.00
_cell.angle_gamma   90.00
#
_symmetry.space_group_name_H-M   'P 1'
#
loop_
_entity.id
_entity.type
_entity.pdbx_description
1 polymer ?
#
loop_
_entity_poly.entity_id
_entity_poly.type
_entity_poly.pdbx_seq_one_letter_code
_entity_poly.pdbx_strand_id
1 'polypeptide(L)'
;MVVSKAYIAMMDILVNNNWERPIYYVSTTGEESFFGLSKYFQVEGLAYRLVPIEANPYEQRGLIGRVNSDVLYNNVMNKFDFSEYADPSVYLSEDYTRSVNNVKIFMFRLVETLLAEDNQKRAEKVLEKYHSWFPQNTVPYDFPDLYIFENYFKFDSKNLKASGIKYFSNYVDQLNEETTYYLKFRGKHADIVRGYLDRNRQILNQITHNSDLFASQHPELEKEFKELSQKASMYLQH
;
A
#
# COMPACT_ATOMS: atom_id res chain seq x y z
N MET A 1 25.09 -15.07 22.24
CA MET A 1 23.66 -14.87 21.91
C MET A 1 22.93 -14.70 23.23
N VAL A 2 22.38 -13.51 23.51
CA VAL A 2 21.58 -13.30 24.73
C VAL A 2 20.17 -13.80 24.44
N VAL A 3 19.74 -14.83 25.14
CA VAL A 3 18.40 -15.39 24.99
C VAL A 3 17.44 -14.58 25.87
N SER A 4 16.50 -13.87 25.25
CA SER A 4 15.52 -13.06 25.98
C SER A 4 14.39 -13.92 26.55
N LYS A 5 13.72 -13.44 27.61
CA LYS A 5 12.52 -14.09 28.15
C LYS A 5 11.42 -14.24 27.07
N ALA A 6 11.30 -13.25 26.18
CA ALA A 6 10.35 -13.28 25.07
C ALA A 6 10.66 -14.41 24.08
N TYR A 7 11.95 -14.63 23.75
CA TYR A 7 12.36 -15.74 22.89
C TYR A 7 12.01 -17.09 23.51
N ILE A 8 12.29 -17.29 24.81
CA ILE A 8 11.96 -18.54 25.51
C ILE A 8 10.45 -18.79 25.53
N ALA A 9 9.66 -17.76 25.85
CA ALA A 9 8.21 -17.88 25.85
C ALA A 9 7.65 -18.23 24.46
N MET A 10 8.21 -17.64 23.39
CA MET A 10 7.82 -17.99 22.04
C MET A 10 8.17 -19.44 21.68
N MET A 11 9.39 -19.90 21.99
CA MET A 11 9.77 -21.28 21.72
C MET A 11 8.90 -22.28 22.50
N ASP A 12 8.54 -21.96 23.74
CA ASP A 12 7.62 -22.78 24.54
C ASP A 12 6.22 -22.86 23.91
N ILE A 13 5.69 -21.74 23.39
CA ILE A 13 4.44 -21.75 22.61
C ILE A 13 4.58 -22.65 21.38
N LEU A 14 5.67 -22.54 20.61
CA LEU A 14 5.86 -23.33 19.39
C LEU A 14 5.93 -24.84 19.67
N VAL A 15 6.62 -25.23 20.74
CA VAL A 15 6.79 -26.65 21.11
C VAL A 15 5.47 -27.25 21.61
N ASN A 16 4.65 -26.49 22.34
CA ASN A 16 3.47 -27.04 23.01
C ASN A 16 2.14 -26.81 22.27
N ASN A 17 2.05 -25.86 21.34
CA ASN A 17 0.79 -25.51 20.67
C ASN A 17 0.32 -26.56 19.65
N ASN A 18 1.22 -27.38 19.08
CA ASN A 18 0.93 -28.43 18.08
C ASN A 18 0.00 -27.99 16.92
N TRP A 19 0.07 -26.70 16.55
CA TRP A 19 -0.82 -26.05 15.56
C TRP A 19 -2.33 -26.10 15.89
N GLU A 20 -2.71 -26.39 17.14
CA GLU A 20 -4.11 -26.38 17.57
C GLU A 20 -4.71 -24.96 17.57
N ARG A 21 -3.89 -23.95 17.90
CA ARG A 21 -4.27 -22.54 17.82
C ARG A 21 -3.40 -21.79 16.80
N PRO A 22 -3.98 -20.93 15.96
CA PRO A 22 -3.18 -20.03 15.13
C PRO A 22 -2.31 -19.10 15.97
N ILE A 23 -1.05 -18.96 15.57
CA ILE A 23 -0.11 -18.00 16.18
C ILE A 23 -0.02 -16.80 15.25
N TYR A 24 -0.27 -15.60 15.78
CA TYR A 24 -0.20 -14.35 15.03
C TYR A 24 0.83 -13.39 15.63
N TYR A 25 1.52 -12.68 14.74
CA TYR A 25 2.44 -11.59 15.04
C TYR A 25 1.85 -10.26 14.57
N VAL A 26 2.05 -9.22 15.37
CA VAL A 26 1.62 -7.86 15.03
C VAL A 26 2.54 -7.30 13.94
N SER A 27 1.96 -6.83 12.83
CA SER A 27 2.71 -6.36 11.66
C SER A 27 3.44 -5.03 11.87
N THR A 28 3.13 -4.30 12.94
CA THR A 28 3.69 -2.99 13.26
C THR A 28 4.93 -3.03 14.14
N THR A 29 5.41 -4.24 14.50
CA THR A 29 6.64 -4.43 15.26
C THR A 29 7.82 -4.70 14.31
N GLY A 30 9.03 -4.36 14.74
CA GLY A 30 10.23 -4.58 13.93
C GLY A 30 10.64 -6.05 13.85
N GLU A 31 11.46 -6.37 12.85
CA GLU A 31 11.89 -7.74 12.55
C GLU A 31 12.63 -8.43 13.71
N GLU A 32 13.24 -7.64 14.60
CA GLU A 32 13.88 -8.14 15.83
C GLU A 32 12.92 -8.91 16.73
N SER A 33 11.62 -8.61 16.66
CA SER A 33 10.56 -9.27 17.43
C SER A 33 10.06 -10.56 16.80
N PHE A 34 10.47 -10.87 15.56
CA PHE A 34 10.02 -12.06 14.83
C PHE A 34 10.93 -13.26 15.04
N PHE A 35 12.09 -13.09 15.69
CA PHE A 35 13.00 -14.19 16.04
C PHE A 35 13.39 -15.07 14.82
N GLY A 36 13.52 -14.46 13.64
CA GLY A 36 13.85 -15.15 12.39
C GLY A 36 12.70 -15.92 11.73
N LEU A 37 11.48 -15.80 12.26
CA LEU A 37 10.28 -16.48 11.74
C LEU A 37 9.57 -15.71 10.62
N SER A 38 10.06 -14.52 10.24
CA SER A 38 9.44 -13.66 9.22
C SER A 38 9.24 -14.37 7.88
N LYS A 39 10.14 -15.27 7.52
CA LYS A 39 10.05 -16.10 6.30
C LYS A 39 8.90 -17.12 6.33
N TYR A 40 8.32 -17.38 7.50
CA TYR A 40 7.19 -18.29 7.71
C TYR A 40 5.86 -17.55 7.94
N PHE A 41 5.85 -16.24 7.69
CA PHE A 41 4.64 -15.44 7.88
C PHE A 41 3.71 -15.54 6.68
N GLN A 42 2.42 -15.52 6.99
CA GLN A 42 1.33 -15.48 6.03
C GLN A 42 0.40 -14.32 6.38
N VAL A 43 0.12 -13.48 5.41
CA VAL A 43 -0.83 -12.38 5.51
C VAL A 43 -2.24 -12.90 5.36
N GLU A 44 -3.02 -12.68 6.41
CA GLU A 44 -4.46 -12.93 6.43
C GLU A 44 -5.24 -11.69 6.90
N GLY A 45 -4.58 -10.57 7.14
CA GLY A 45 -5.17 -9.32 7.62
C GLY A 45 -4.12 -8.39 8.21
N LEU A 46 -4.49 -7.65 9.25
CA LEU A 46 -3.60 -6.73 10.00
C LEU A 46 -2.54 -7.41 10.89
N ALA A 47 -2.41 -8.73 10.79
CA ALA A 47 -1.45 -9.52 11.53
C ALA A 47 -0.88 -10.63 10.64
N TYR A 48 0.34 -11.05 10.94
CA TYR A 48 1.00 -12.14 10.26
C TYR A 48 0.73 -13.45 10.98
N ARG A 49 0.09 -14.41 10.31
CA ARG A 49 -0.05 -15.78 10.79
C ARG A 49 1.26 -16.52 10.60
N LEU A 50 1.75 -17.20 11.62
CA LEU A 50 2.85 -18.14 11.47
C LEU A 50 2.34 -19.44 10.84
N VAL A 51 2.97 -19.87 9.75
CA VAL A 51 2.67 -21.14 9.05
C VAL A 51 3.96 -21.87 8.69
N PRO A 52 4.00 -23.21 8.65
CA PRO A 52 5.20 -23.97 8.28
C PRO A 52 5.45 -23.99 6.77
N ILE A 53 5.31 -22.83 6.12
CA ILE A 53 5.50 -22.63 4.67
C ILE A 53 6.40 -21.42 4.50
N GLU A 54 7.54 -21.61 3.86
CA GLU A 54 8.47 -20.52 3.59
C GLU A 54 7.94 -19.64 2.46
N ALA A 55 7.91 -18.33 2.68
CA ALA A 55 7.55 -17.34 1.69
C ALA A 55 8.72 -17.11 0.73
N ASN A 56 8.42 -17.00 -0.56
CA ASN A 56 9.41 -16.58 -1.56
C ASN A 56 9.63 -15.06 -1.44
N PRO A 57 10.82 -14.57 -1.03
CA PRO A 57 11.06 -13.15 -0.84
C PRO A 57 10.97 -12.34 -2.15
N TYR A 58 11.22 -12.98 -3.30
CA TYR A 58 11.16 -12.31 -4.61
C TYR A 58 9.72 -11.97 -5.04
N GLU A 59 8.72 -12.65 -4.47
CA GLU A 59 7.31 -12.45 -4.83
C GLU A 59 6.62 -11.34 -4.02
N GLN A 60 7.29 -10.73 -3.04
CA GLN A 60 6.63 -9.88 -2.04
C GLN A 60 7.08 -8.41 -2.08
N ARG A 61 7.85 -7.97 -3.09
CA ARG A 61 8.43 -6.61 -3.17
C ARG A 61 9.17 -6.18 -1.88
N GLY A 62 9.84 -7.12 -1.21
CA GLY A 62 10.51 -6.86 0.07
C GLY A 62 9.56 -6.75 1.28
N LEU A 63 8.26 -7.01 1.12
CA LEU A 63 7.30 -7.09 2.22
C LEU A 63 7.33 -8.46 2.88
N ILE A 64 7.03 -8.47 4.19
CA ILE A 64 7.14 -9.68 5.00
C ILE A 64 5.94 -10.61 4.78
N GLY A 65 6.26 -11.91 4.69
CA GLY A 65 5.32 -13.02 4.61
C GLY A 65 4.69 -13.22 3.24
N ARG A 66 4.13 -14.39 2.97
CA ARG A 66 3.32 -14.68 1.78
C ARG A 66 1.87 -14.20 1.96
N VAL A 67 1.10 -14.07 0.89
CA VAL A 67 -0.33 -13.74 0.98
C VAL A 67 -1.18 -15.01 0.83
N ASN A 68 -2.19 -15.18 1.69
CA ASN A 68 -3.27 -16.12 1.45
C ASN A 68 -4.46 -15.36 0.88
N SER A 69 -4.59 -15.35 -0.45
CA SER A 69 -5.57 -14.54 -1.18
C SER A 69 -7.01 -14.88 -0.80
N ASP A 70 -7.32 -16.16 -0.56
CA ASP A 70 -8.67 -16.61 -0.16
C ASP A 70 -9.09 -16.11 1.21
N VAL A 71 -8.25 -16.30 2.22
CA VAL A 71 -8.55 -15.85 3.59
C VAL A 71 -8.58 -14.32 3.64
N LEU A 72 -7.59 -13.66 3.05
CA LEU A 72 -7.49 -12.20 3.07
C LEU A 72 -8.64 -11.56 2.30
N TYR A 73 -9.02 -12.08 1.13
CA TYR A 73 -10.18 -11.60 0.38
C TYR A 73 -11.47 -11.76 1.19
N ASN A 74 -11.71 -12.93 1.79
CA ASN A 74 -12.90 -13.12 2.61
C ASN A 74 -12.93 -12.13 3.80
N ASN A 75 -11.78 -11.90 4.43
CA ASN A 75 -11.69 -10.94 5.52
C ASN A 75 -11.97 -9.50 5.05
N VAL A 76 -11.36 -9.06 3.94
CA VAL A 76 -11.60 -7.72 3.35
C VAL A 76 -13.06 -7.54 2.91
N MET A 77 -13.65 -8.54 2.27
CA MET A 77 -14.98 -8.38 1.68
C MET A 77 -16.10 -8.54 2.71
N ASN A 78 -15.92 -9.40 3.72
CA ASN A 78 -17.02 -9.86 4.57
C ASN A 78 -16.82 -9.65 6.07
N LYS A 79 -15.61 -9.34 6.56
CA LYS A 79 -15.35 -9.22 8.00
C LYS A 79 -14.84 -7.85 8.44
N PHE A 80 -14.00 -7.23 7.62
CA PHE A 80 -13.46 -5.91 7.89
C PHE A 80 -14.47 -4.85 7.45
N ASP A 81 -14.50 -3.75 8.20
CA ASP A 81 -15.27 -2.58 7.85
C ASP A 81 -14.46 -1.33 8.17
N PHE A 82 -14.11 -0.59 7.12
CA PHE A 82 -13.46 0.71 7.19
C PHE A 82 -14.32 1.80 6.54
N SER A 83 -15.64 1.57 6.41
CA SER A 83 -16.56 2.51 5.77
C SER A 83 -16.67 3.87 6.47
N GLU A 84 -16.42 3.93 7.78
CA GLU A 84 -16.38 5.20 8.53
C GLU A 84 -15.33 6.18 8.00
N TYR A 85 -14.26 5.70 7.36
CA TYR A 85 -13.26 6.57 6.72
C TYR A 85 -13.80 7.30 5.50
N ALA A 86 -14.90 6.83 4.90
CA ALA A 86 -15.55 7.47 3.78
C ALA A 86 -16.59 8.52 4.18
N ASP A 87 -16.93 8.63 5.47
CA ASP A 87 -17.91 9.60 5.96
C ASP A 87 -17.25 10.99 6.15
N PRO A 88 -17.62 12.01 5.37
CA PRO A 88 -17.04 13.35 5.49
C PRO A 88 -17.43 14.07 6.78
N SER A 89 -18.40 13.57 7.54
CA SER A 89 -18.77 14.11 8.85
C SER A 89 -17.86 13.61 9.98
N VAL A 90 -17.10 12.53 9.74
CA VAL A 90 -16.15 11.96 10.70
C VAL A 90 -14.83 12.74 10.61
N TYR A 91 -14.40 13.31 11.74
CA TYR A 91 -13.09 13.94 11.82
C TYR A 91 -11.99 12.88 11.90
N LEU A 92 -11.19 12.78 10.84
CA LEU A 92 -10.00 11.94 10.79
C LEU A 92 -8.78 12.77 11.19
N SER A 93 -8.26 12.55 12.40
CA SER A 93 -6.98 13.15 12.78
C SER A 93 -5.83 12.54 11.98
N GLU A 94 -4.69 13.25 11.88
CA GLU A 94 -3.50 12.79 11.17
C GLU A 94 -3.07 11.36 11.55
N ASP A 95 -3.13 11.01 12.85
CA ASP A 95 -2.77 9.68 13.33
C ASP A 95 -3.71 8.57 12.82
N TYR A 96 -5.01 8.85 12.70
CA TYR A 96 -6.00 7.91 12.16
C TYR A 96 -5.80 7.73 10.65
N THR A 97 -5.54 8.81 9.91
CA THR A 97 -5.23 8.74 8.48
C THR A 97 -3.94 7.95 8.23
N ARG A 98 -2.91 8.14 9.06
CA ARG A 98 -1.67 7.35 8.95
C ARG A 98 -1.88 5.88 9.28
N SER A 99 -2.75 5.56 10.25
CA SER A 99 -3.00 4.18 10.68
C SER A 99 -3.67 3.34 9.58
N VAL A 100 -4.42 3.98 8.69
CA VAL A 100 -5.11 3.33 7.56
C VAL A 100 -4.13 2.81 6.49
N ASN A 101 -2.91 3.37 6.43
CA ASN A 101 -1.90 2.94 5.45
C ASN A 101 -1.55 1.45 5.57
N ASN A 102 -1.57 0.90 6.78
CA ASN A 102 -1.38 -0.53 6.99
C ASN A 102 -2.47 -1.37 6.30
N VAL A 103 -3.73 -0.91 6.36
CA VAL A 103 -4.85 -1.55 5.65
C VAL A 103 -4.66 -1.46 4.15
N LYS A 104 -4.31 -0.27 3.64
CA LYS A 104 -4.05 -0.03 2.22
C LYS A 104 -2.97 -0.97 1.68
N ILE A 105 -1.88 -1.17 2.43
CA ILE A 105 -0.80 -2.10 2.07
C ILE A 105 -1.32 -3.54 1.91
N PHE A 106 -2.13 -4.06 2.84
CA PHE A 106 -2.66 -5.42 2.70
C PHE A 106 -3.64 -5.56 1.55
N MET A 107 -4.45 -4.54 1.26
CA MET A 107 -5.32 -4.53 0.08
C MET A 107 -4.51 -4.50 -1.23
N PHE A 108 -3.45 -3.70 -1.28
CA PHE A 108 -2.51 -3.69 -2.40
C PHE A 108 -1.91 -5.08 -2.66
N ARG A 109 -1.42 -5.72 -1.59
CA ARG A 109 -0.84 -7.07 -1.69
C ARG A 109 -1.87 -8.10 -2.12
N LEU A 110 -3.12 -7.97 -1.66
CA LEU A 110 -4.22 -8.83 -2.09
C LEU A 110 -4.48 -8.68 -3.59
N VAL A 111 -4.55 -7.43 -4.10
CA VAL A 111 -4.75 -7.16 -5.53
C VAL A 111 -3.60 -7.73 -6.35
N GLU A 112 -2.35 -7.52 -5.95
CA GLU A 112 -1.19 -8.11 -6.65
C GLU A 112 -1.24 -9.64 -6.70
N THR A 113 -1.57 -10.27 -5.57
CA THR A 113 -1.64 -11.73 -5.49
C THR A 113 -2.76 -12.27 -6.36
N LEU A 114 -3.94 -11.66 -6.32
CA LEU A 114 -5.08 -12.07 -7.16
C LEU A 114 -4.78 -11.90 -8.65
N LEU A 115 -4.07 -10.84 -9.05
CA LEU A 115 -3.66 -10.64 -10.44
C LEU A 115 -2.62 -11.68 -10.88
N ALA A 116 -1.67 -12.04 -10.02
CA ALA A 116 -0.71 -13.12 -10.28
C ALA A 116 -1.38 -14.50 -10.39
N GLU A 117 -2.52 -14.69 -9.72
CA GLU A 117 -3.39 -15.87 -9.80
C GLU A 117 -4.39 -15.82 -10.98
N ASP A 118 -4.26 -14.83 -11.89
CA ASP A 118 -5.18 -14.57 -13.01
C ASP A 118 -6.66 -14.35 -12.60
N ASN A 119 -6.87 -13.90 -11.36
CA ASN A 119 -8.19 -13.67 -10.78
C ASN A 119 -8.61 -12.20 -10.85
N GLN A 120 -8.66 -11.66 -12.07
CA GLN A 120 -8.96 -10.24 -12.31
C GLN A 120 -10.29 -9.80 -11.69
N LYS A 121 -11.32 -10.65 -11.72
CA LYS A 121 -12.65 -10.33 -11.18
C LYS A 121 -12.63 -10.07 -9.67
N ARG A 122 -11.86 -10.84 -8.90
CA ARG A 122 -11.73 -10.60 -7.45
C ARG A 122 -10.82 -9.40 -7.20
N ALA A 123 -9.77 -9.21 -7.98
CA ALA A 123 -8.90 -8.05 -7.86
C ALA A 123 -9.66 -6.73 -8.07
N GLU A 124 -10.52 -6.67 -9.10
CA GLU A 124 -11.38 -5.51 -9.38
C GLU A 124 -12.31 -5.20 -8.19
N LYS A 125 -12.97 -6.21 -7.61
CA LYS A 125 -13.82 -6.03 -6.43
C LYS A 125 -13.07 -5.48 -5.21
N VAL A 126 -11.81 -5.87 -5.04
CA VAL A 126 -10.97 -5.33 -3.96
C VAL A 126 -10.64 -3.86 -4.22
N LEU A 127 -10.39 -3.46 -5.46
CA LEU A 127 -10.18 -2.06 -5.84
C LEU A 127 -11.47 -1.22 -5.67
N GLU A 128 -12.64 -1.76 -6.01
CA GLU A 128 -13.93 -1.11 -5.73
C GLU A 128 -14.10 -0.89 -4.22
N LYS A 129 -13.82 -1.92 -3.41
CA LYS A 129 -13.87 -1.83 -1.94
C LYS A 129 -12.86 -0.80 -1.40
N TYR A 130 -11.66 -0.76 -1.97
CA TYR A 130 -10.62 0.20 -1.62
C TYR A 130 -11.11 1.64 -1.76
N HIS A 131 -11.66 1.99 -2.93
CA HIS A 131 -12.18 3.33 -3.17
C HIS A 131 -13.46 3.65 -2.38
N SER A 132 -14.25 2.63 -2.06
CA SER A 132 -15.41 2.78 -1.16
C SER A 132 -15.02 3.09 0.28
N TRP A 133 -13.87 2.59 0.76
CA TRP A 133 -13.39 2.85 2.12
C TRP A 133 -12.52 4.10 2.21
N PHE A 134 -11.72 4.37 1.17
CA PHE A 134 -10.72 5.44 1.18
C PHE A 134 -10.92 6.40 0.00
N PRO A 135 -12.06 7.12 -0.07
CA PRO A 135 -12.23 8.12 -1.10
C PRO A 135 -11.31 9.31 -0.83
N GLN A 136 -10.71 9.86 -1.90
CA GLN A 136 -9.64 10.88 -1.80
C GLN A 136 -10.04 12.13 -0.98
N ASN A 137 -11.32 12.49 -1.01
CA ASN A 137 -11.85 13.68 -0.35
C ASN A 137 -11.91 13.55 1.18
N THR A 138 -11.95 12.34 1.72
CA THR A 138 -11.90 12.09 3.17
C THR A 138 -10.57 11.52 3.60
N VAL A 139 -9.98 10.63 2.79
CA VAL A 139 -8.67 10.03 3.01
C VAL A 139 -7.74 10.44 1.87
N PRO A 140 -6.90 11.47 2.07
CA PRO A 140 -5.90 11.87 1.08
C PRO A 140 -5.01 10.69 0.66
N TYR A 141 -4.50 10.75 -0.57
CA TYR A 141 -3.58 9.73 -1.05
C TYR A 141 -2.22 9.85 -0.35
N ASP A 142 -1.61 8.69 -0.10
CA ASP A 142 -0.30 8.52 0.52
C ASP A 142 0.51 7.48 -0.29
N PHE A 143 1.72 7.18 0.14
CA PHE A 143 2.67 6.32 -0.56
C PHE A 143 2.08 4.95 -0.98
N PRO A 144 1.29 4.22 -0.16
CA PRO A 144 0.70 2.95 -0.59
C PRO A 144 -0.26 3.07 -1.79
N ASP A 145 -0.90 4.24 -1.97
CA ASP A 145 -1.81 4.49 -3.10
C ASP A 145 -1.07 4.40 -4.44
N LEU A 146 0.22 4.75 -4.48
CA LEU A 146 1.06 4.59 -5.66
C LEU A 146 1.00 3.14 -6.19
N TYR A 147 1.22 2.17 -5.31
CA TYR A 147 1.23 0.76 -5.67
C TYR A 147 -0.16 0.20 -5.99
N ILE A 148 -1.21 0.74 -5.36
CA ILE A 148 -2.60 0.44 -5.73
C ILE A 148 -2.85 0.88 -7.17
N PHE A 149 -2.46 2.10 -7.54
CA PHE A 149 -2.73 2.64 -8.87
C PHE A 149 -1.92 1.92 -9.95
N GLU A 150 -0.67 1.52 -9.67
CA GLU A 150 0.12 0.66 -10.58
C GLU A 150 -0.61 -0.63 -10.98
N ASN A 151 -1.38 -1.23 -10.05
CA ASN A 151 -2.08 -2.48 -10.33
C ASN A 151 -3.15 -2.36 -11.40
N TYR A 152 -3.72 -1.18 -11.64
CA TYR A 152 -4.73 -0.98 -12.70
C TYR A 152 -4.19 -1.32 -14.09
N PHE A 153 -2.88 -1.17 -14.30
CA PHE A 153 -2.24 -1.42 -15.60
C PHE A 153 -2.00 -2.90 -15.89
N LYS A 154 -2.13 -3.75 -14.87
CA LYS A 154 -2.03 -5.21 -14.99
C LYS A 154 -3.35 -5.89 -15.36
N PHE A 155 -4.46 -5.15 -15.40
CA PHE A 155 -5.75 -5.66 -15.86
C PHE A 155 -5.84 -5.67 -17.39
N ASP A 156 -6.62 -6.59 -17.95
CA ASP A 156 -6.90 -6.59 -19.39
C ASP A 156 -7.89 -5.49 -19.79
N SER A 157 -8.74 -5.05 -18.85
CA SER A 157 -9.77 -4.04 -19.08
C SER A 157 -9.18 -2.66 -19.34
N LYS A 158 -9.37 -2.14 -20.56
CA LYS A 158 -9.00 -0.76 -20.92
C LYS A 158 -9.65 0.29 -20.01
N ASN A 159 -10.88 0.06 -19.57
CA ASN A 159 -11.60 0.99 -18.69
C ASN A 159 -10.95 1.06 -17.30
N LEU A 160 -10.46 -0.07 -16.79
CA LEU A 160 -9.71 -0.09 -15.54
C LEU A 160 -8.38 0.64 -15.71
N LYS A 161 -7.62 0.38 -16.78
CA LYS A 161 -6.37 1.11 -17.04
C LYS A 161 -6.59 2.63 -17.11
N ALA A 162 -7.62 3.09 -17.81
CA ALA A 162 -7.99 4.51 -17.87
C ALA A 162 -8.34 5.09 -16.49
N SER A 163 -9.02 4.29 -15.64
CA SER A 163 -9.29 4.67 -14.25
C SER A 163 -7.99 4.81 -13.45
N GLY A 164 -7.03 3.89 -13.65
CA GLY A 164 -5.68 3.98 -13.06
C GLY A 164 -4.98 5.30 -13.38
N ILE A 165 -4.96 5.71 -14.66
CA ILE A 165 -4.40 7.02 -15.07
C ILE A 165 -5.10 8.17 -14.35
N LYS A 166 -6.43 8.13 -14.24
CA LYS A 166 -7.19 9.15 -13.52
C LYS A 166 -6.76 9.23 -12.05
N TYR A 167 -6.61 8.10 -11.36
CA TYR A 167 -6.17 8.09 -9.97
C TYR A 167 -4.74 8.61 -9.79
N PHE A 168 -3.81 8.24 -10.68
CA PHE A 168 -2.48 8.84 -10.72
C PHE A 168 -2.53 10.35 -10.94
N SER A 169 -3.34 10.82 -11.89
CA SER A 169 -3.49 12.24 -12.20
C SER A 169 -4.01 13.03 -11.00
N ASN A 170 -4.99 12.49 -10.28
CA ASN A 170 -5.52 13.05 -9.04
C ASN A 170 -4.47 13.08 -7.92
N TYR A 171 -3.62 12.06 -7.83
CA TYR A 171 -2.54 12.05 -6.84
C TYR A 171 -1.46 13.09 -7.16
N VAL A 172 -1.11 13.25 -8.44
CA VAL A 172 -0.21 14.31 -8.90
C VAL A 172 -0.80 15.70 -8.59
N ASP A 173 -2.10 15.91 -8.78
CA ASP A 173 -2.77 17.18 -8.39
C ASP A 173 -2.58 17.46 -6.89
N GLN A 174 -2.91 16.48 -6.05
CA GLN A 174 -2.74 16.61 -4.60
C GLN A 174 -1.29 16.96 -4.23
N LEU A 175 -0.30 16.23 -4.76
CA LEU A 175 1.12 16.47 -4.47
C LEU A 175 1.59 17.84 -4.95
N ASN A 176 1.13 18.29 -6.12
CA ASN A 176 1.46 19.60 -6.67
C ASN A 176 0.82 20.73 -5.85
N GLU A 177 -0.43 20.58 -5.40
CA GLU A 177 -1.10 21.53 -4.51
C GLU A 177 -0.39 21.64 -3.16
N GLU A 178 -0.09 20.50 -2.53
CA GLU A 178 0.69 20.43 -1.28
C GLU A 178 2.07 21.08 -1.45
N THR A 179 2.78 20.76 -2.54
CA THR A 179 4.10 21.36 -2.85
C THR A 179 4.00 22.87 -3.01
N THR A 180 3.00 23.35 -3.76
CA THR A 180 2.73 24.78 -3.93
C THR A 180 2.47 25.47 -2.59
N TYR A 181 1.74 24.80 -1.69
CA TYR A 181 1.47 25.30 -0.34
C TYR A 181 2.75 25.35 0.51
N TYR A 182 3.52 24.26 0.56
CA TYR A 182 4.76 24.19 1.35
C TYR A 182 5.84 25.17 0.87
N LEU A 183 5.91 25.44 -0.43
CA LEU A 183 6.81 26.44 -1.02
C LEU A 183 6.49 27.88 -0.60
N LYS A 184 5.38 28.16 0.08
CA LYS A 184 5.06 29.50 0.63
C LYS A 184 5.78 29.79 1.95
N PHE A 185 6.20 28.76 2.70
CA PHE A 185 6.86 28.94 3.98
C PHE A 185 8.30 29.45 3.85
N ARG A 186 8.78 30.20 4.85
CA ARG A 186 10.11 30.84 4.87
C ARG A 186 10.76 30.66 6.25
N GLY A 187 12.09 30.78 6.30
CA GLY A 187 12.88 30.64 7.54
C GLY A 187 12.61 29.31 8.25
N LYS A 188 12.47 29.35 9.58
CA LYS A 188 12.22 28.15 10.41
C LYS A 188 11.04 27.29 9.96
N HIS A 189 10.00 27.89 9.37
CA HIS A 189 8.85 27.15 8.89
C HIS A 189 9.13 26.39 7.59
N ALA A 190 10.04 26.90 6.75
CA ALA A 190 10.52 26.18 5.57
C ALA A 190 11.30 24.92 5.97
N ASP A 191 12.07 24.98 7.06
CA ASP A 191 12.80 23.81 7.57
C ASP A 191 11.85 22.71 8.08
N ILE A 192 10.74 23.09 8.72
CA ILE A 192 9.70 22.14 9.19
C ILE A 192 9.07 21.39 8.01
N VAL A 193 8.74 22.09 6.91
CA VAL A 193 8.06 21.47 5.77
C VAL A 193 9.01 20.78 4.77
N ARG A 194 10.33 20.91 4.96
CA ARG A 194 11.33 20.36 4.02
C ARG A 194 11.16 18.84 3.82
N GLY A 195 10.90 18.09 4.90
CA GLY A 195 10.68 16.65 4.80
C GLY A 195 9.46 16.28 3.95
N TYR A 196 8.38 17.07 4.04
CA TYR A 196 7.19 16.86 3.21
C TYR A 196 7.44 17.23 1.74
N LEU A 197 8.20 18.30 1.47
CA LEU A 197 8.62 18.67 0.11
C LEU A 197 9.48 17.57 -0.53
N ASP A 198 10.46 17.06 0.21
CA ASP A 198 11.36 16.02 -0.29
C ASP A 198 10.58 14.71 -0.54
N ARG A 199 9.65 14.35 0.35
CA ARG A 199 8.72 13.22 0.12
C ARG A 199 7.87 13.44 -1.13
N ASN A 200 7.25 14.60 -1.29
CA ASN A 200 6.40 14.87 -2.46
C ASN A 200 7.21 14.81 -3.76
N ARG A 201 8.41 15.38 -3.78
CA ARG A 201 9.35 15.27 -4.92
C ARG A 201 9.75 13.82 -5.21
N GLN A 202 10.01 12.99 -4.19
CA GLN A 202 10.33 11.58 -4.40
C GLN A 202 9.17 10.84 -5.07
N ILE A 203 7.94 11.07 -4.61
CA ILE A 203 6.74 10.43 -5.17
C ILE A 203 6.49 10.94 -6.60
N LEU A 204 6.59 12.25 -6.84
CA LEU A 204 6.46 12.83 -8.18
C LEU A 204 7.50 12.26 -9.15
N ASN A 205 8.78 12.17 -8.73
CA ASN A 205 9.84 11.53 -9.52
C ASN A 205 9.49 10.07 -9.87
N GLN A 206 8.98 9.31 -8.89
CA GLN A 206 8.57 7.92 -9.11
C GLN A 206 7.40 7.82 -10.09
N ILE A 207 6.40 8.71 -9.99
CA ILE A 207 5.28 8.77 -10.94
C ILE A 207 5.77 9.10 -12.35
N THR A 208 6.69 10.06 -12.51
CA THR A 208 7.31 10.39 -13.80
C THR A 208 7.99 9.16 -14.40
N HIS A 209 8.87 8.50 -13.64
CA HIS A 209 9.57 7.30 -14.09
C HIS A 209 8.63 6.16 -14.47
N ASN A 210 7.62 5.89 -13.63
CA ASN A 210 6.62 4.86 -13.87
C ASN A 210 5.77 5.19 -15.11
N SER A 211 5.42 6.45 -15.32
CA SER A 211 4.65 6.87 -16.49
C SER A 211 5.40 6.57 -17.80
N ASP A 212 6.70 6.85 -17.85
CA ASP A 212 7.52 6.56 -19.04
C ASP A 212 7.63 5.05 -19.30
N LEU A 213 7.76 4.26 -18.22
CA LEU A 213 7.74 2.79 -18.30
C LEU A 213 6.39 2.27 -18.82
N PHE A 214 5.28 2.74 -18.26
CA PHE A 214 3.95 2.30 -18.64
C PHE A 214 3.54 2.77 -20.04
N ALA A 215 4.00 3.95 -20.48
CA ALA A 215 3.82 4.40 -21.86
C ALA A 215 4.42 3.40 -22.86
N SER A 216 5.57 2.80 -22.52
CA SER A 216 6.24 1.78 -23.34
C SER A 216 5.51 0.42 -23.32
N GLN A 217 4.89 0.07 -22.18
CA GLN A 217 4.14 -1.19 -22.01
C GLN A 217 2.72 -1.13 -22.54
N HIS A 218 2.14 0.06 -22.61
CA HIS A 218 0.77 0.33 -23.06
C HIS A 218 0.76 1.43 -24.13
N PRO A 219 1.22 1.13 -25.36
CA PRO A 219 1.26 2.11 -26.45
C PRO A 219 -0.12 2.74 -26.74
N GLU A 220 -1.21 2.04 -26.41
CA GLU A 220 -2.57 2.54 -26.54
C GLU A 220 -2.93 3.67 -25.57
N LEU A 221 -2.11 3.91 -24.54
CA LEU A 221 -2.26 4.97 -23.53
C LEU A 221 -1.02 5.89 -23.47
N GLU A 222 -0.14 5.83 -24.47
CA GLU A 222 1.13 6.55 -24.49
C GLU A 222 0.95 8.07 -24.29
N LYS A 223 -0.08 8.63 -24.92
CA LYS A 223 -0.37 10.07 -24.83
C LYS A 223 -0.71 10.46 -23.39
N GLU A 224 -1.60 9.71 -22.77
CA GLU A 224 -2.07 9.94 -21.41
C GLU A 224 -0.93 9.82 -20.38
N PHE A 225 -0.04 8.84 -20.56
CA PHE A 225 1.14 8.71 -19.69
C PHE A 225 2.15 9.85 -19.89
N LYS A 226 2.34 10.34 -21.12
CA LYS A 226 3.19 11.53 -21.36
C LYS A 226 2.61 12.78 -20.70
N GLU A 227 1.29 12.97 -20.79
CA GLU A 227 0.61 14.07 -20.10
C GLU A 227 0.76 13.96 -18.57
N LEU A 228 0.61 12.76 -18.01
CA LEU A 228 0.84 12.49 -16.58
C LEU A 228 2.30 12.77 -16.17
N SER A 229 3.27 12.30 -16.94
CA SER A 229 4.71 12.51 -16.72
C SER A 229 5.07 14.00 -16.73
N GLN A 230 4.53 14.75 -17.70
CA GLN A 230 4.71 16.20 -17.78
C GLN A 230 4.12 16.92 -16.56
N LYS A 231 2.90 16.53 -16.14
CA LYS A 231 2.21 17.09 -14.98
C LYS A 231 2.96 16.83 -13.68
N ALA A 232 3.51 15.63 -13.50
CA ALA A 232 4.30 15.24 -12.33
C ALA A 232 5.64 15.99 -12.25
N SER A 233 6.17 16.41 -13.40
CA SER A 233 7.48 17.06 -13.49
C SER A 233 7.49 18.55 -13.14
N MET A 234 6.32 19.16 -12.92
CA MET A 234 6.15 20.60 -12.71
C MET A 234 7.09 21.20 -11.63
N TYR A 235 7.28 20.49 -10.51
CA TYR A 235 8.07 20.96 -9.37
C TYR A 235 9.36 20.18 -9.13
N LEU A 236 9.77 19.32 -10.08
CA LEU A 236 11.02 18.56 -9.97
C LEU A 236 12.26 19.38 -10.32
N GLN A 237 12.10 20.51 -10.99
CA GLN A 237 13.19 21.39 -11.47
C GLN A 237 13.43 22.63 -10.59
N HIS A 238 12.67 22.78 -9.50
CA HIS A 238 12.78 23.85 -8.51
C HIS A 238 13.15 23.26 -7.15
#